data_AF-A0A1I0HD70-F1
#
_entry.id   AF-A0A1I0HD70-F1
#
_cell.length_a   1.000
_cell.length_b   1.000
_cell.length_c   1.000
_cell.angle_alpha   90.00
_cell.angle_beta   90.00
_cell.angle_gamma   90.00
#
_symmetry.space_group_name_H-M   'P 1'
#
loop_
_entity.id
_entity.type
_entity.pdbx_description
1 polymer ?
#
loop_
_entity_poly.entity_id
_entity_poly.type
_entity_poly.pdbx_seq_one_letter_code
_entity_poly.pdbx_strand_id
1 'polypeptide(L)'
;MKISKRAIIVTLFVISMVLVIICAIIDGNSDPYSNTTKYLKDTFDKNEYGVTIIDSNKEEDVTESFISENKELYENGDWDAVMENFLSGHYHLQIERNSDEE
;
A
#
# COMPACT_ATOMS: atom_id res chain seq x y z
N MET A 1 -35.16 31.62 16.08
CA MET A 1 -34.93 31.33 14.65
C MET A 1 -35.65 30.03 14.31
N LYS A 2 -36.75 30.06 13.53
CA LYS A 2 -37.51 28.84 13.16
C LYS A 2 -36.92 28.27 11.88
N ILE A 3 -36.11 27.22 12.00
CA ILE A 3 -35.54 26.53 10.84
C ILE A 3 -36.69 25.81 10.13
N SER A 4 -36.85 26.06 8.82
CA SER A 4 -37.91 25.43 8.05
C SER A 4 -37.62 23.94 7.88
N LYS A 5 -38.66 23.09 7.94
CA LYS A 5 -38.51 21.63 7.75
C LYS A 5 -37.84 21.28 6.41
N ARG A 6 -38.04 22.12 5.38
CA ARG A 6 -37.39 21.98 4.08
C ARG A 6 -35.88 22.27 4.15
N ALA A 7 -35.47 23.26 4.94
CA ALA A 7 -34.05 23.56 5.14
C ALA A 7 -33.32 22.41 5.84
N ILE A 8 -33.94 21.76 6.83
CA ILE A 8 -33.35 20.61 7.53
C ILE A 8 -33.09 19.44 6.57
N ILE A 9 -34.06 19.13 5.70
CA ILE A 9 -33.94 18.03 4.72
C ILE A 9 -32.81 18.31 3.72
N VAL A 10 -32.72 19.56 3.21
CA VAL A 10 -31.65 19.95 2.29
C VAL A 10 -30.29 19.85 2.96
N THR A 11 -30.16 20.29 4.22
CA THR A 11 -28.90 20.19 4.97
C THR A 11 -28.47 18.74 5.16
N LEU A 12 -29.39 17.83 5.51
CA LEU A 12 -29.07 16.40 5.66
C LEU A 12 -28.61 15.77 4.34
N PHE A 13 -29.23 16.15 3.22
CA PHE A 13 -28.84 15.63 1.91
C PHE A 13 -27.43 16.08 1.51
N VAL A 14 -27.09 17.35 1.75
CA VAL A 14 -25.75 17.89 1.48
C VAL A 14 -24.69 17.20 2.36
N ILE A 15 -24.96 17.03 3.66
CA ILE A 15 -24.05 16.31 4.57
C ILE A 15 -23.84 14.86 4.09
N SER A 16 -24.91 14.19 3.66
CA SER A 16 -24.82 12.83 3.11
C SER A 16 -23.93 12.76 1.88
N MET A 17 -24.07 13.68 0.92
CA MET A 17 -23.21 13.70 -0.27
C MET A 17 -21.74 13.96 0.08
N VAL A 18 -21.47 14.87 1.02
CA VAL A 18 -20.11 15.15 1.50
C VAL A 18 -19.49 13.90 2.15
N LEU A 19 -20.26 13.17 2.96
CA LEU A 19 -19.80 11.93 3.59
C LEU A 19 -19.44 10.86 2.54
N VAL A 20 -20.25 10.69 1.49
CA VAL A 20 -19.96 9.73 0.41
C VAL A 20 -18.64 10.06 -0.32
N ILE A 21 -18.38 11.35 -0.58
CA ILE A 21 -17.14 11.80 -1.21
C ILE A 21 -15.94 11.53 -0.30
N ILE A 22 -16.07 11.81 1.00
CA ILE A 22 -15.00 11.54 1.98
C ILE A 22 -14.71 10.04 2.07
N CYS A 23 -15.74 9.18 2.14
CA CYS A 23 -15.54 7.73 2.13
C CYS A 23 -14.83 7.25 0.87
N ALA A 24 -15.19 7.76 -0.31
CA ALA A 24 -14.53 7.40 -1.56
C ALA A 24 -13.04 7.83 -1.62
N ILE A 25 -12.71 8.98 -1.01
CA ILE A 25 -11.31 9.44 -0.90
C ILE A 25 -10.54 8.57 0.10
N ILE A 26 -11.15 8.21 1.23
CA ILE A 26 -10.52 7.34 2.24
C ILE A 26 -10.29 5.95 1.67
N ASP A 27 -11.27 5.35 1.00
CA ASP A 27 -11.15 4.03 0.37
C ASP A 27 -10.11 4.04 -0.77
N GLY A 28 -10.01 5.14 -1.51
CA GLY A 28 -8.96 5.32 -2.53
C GLY A 28 -7.56 5.53 -1.96
N ASN A 29 -7.42 5.85 -0.67
CA ASN A 29 -6.15 6.16 -0.01
C ASN A 29 -5.76 5.14 1.08
N SER A 30 -6.63 4.17 1.35
CA SER A 30 -6.29 3.01 2.17
C SER A 30 -5.47 2.06 1.31
N ASP A 31 -4.14 2.20 1.35
CA ASP A 31 -3.21 1.17 0.87
C ASP A 31 -3.54 -0.13 1.62
N PRO A 32 -4.20 -1.11 0.98
CA PRO A 32 -4.63 -2.33 1.65
C PRO A 32 -3.44 -3.17 2.12
N TYR A 33 -2.22 -2.83 1.65
CA TYR A 33 -0.98 -3.52 1.94
C TYR A 33 0.08 -2.58 2.53
N SER A 34 -0.32 -1.59 3.33
CA SER A 34 0.61 -0.59 3.93
C SER A 34 1.90 -1.19 4.54
N ASN A 35 1.81 -2.34 5.20
CA ASN A 35 2.98 -3.05 5.72
C ASN A 35 3.83 -3.69 4.61
N THR A 36 3.21 -4.37 3.63
CA THR A 36 3.93 -4.93 2.48
C THR A 36 4.62 -3.84 1.70
N THR A 37 3.93 -2.72 1.40
CA THR A 37 4.50 -1.56 0.71
C THR A 37 5.71 -1.00 1.46
N LYS A 38 5.63 -0.90 2.80
CA LYS A 38 6.75 -0.47 3.64
C LYS A 38 7.94 -1.43 3.50
N TYR A 39 7.74 -2.72 3.72
CA TYR A 39 8.85 -3.67 3.68
C TYR A 39 9.43 -3.85 2.28
N LEU A 40 8.61 -3.71 1.23
CA LEU A 40 9.08 -3.66 -0.15
C LEU A 40 9.99 -2.46 -0.36
N LYS A 41 9.55 -1.26 0.09
CA LYS A 41 10.38 -0.04 0.07
C LYS A 41 11.71 -0.24 0.75
N ASP A 42 11.69 -0.84 1.94
CA ASP A 42 12.90 -1.14 2.69
C ASP A 42 13.85 -2.05 1.91
N THR A 43 13.34 -2.97 1.09
CA THR A 43 14.15 -3.86 0.24
C THR A 43 14.92 -3.06 -0.83
N PHE A 44 14.31 -2.01 -1.40
CA PHE A 44 14.99 -1.11 -2.35
C PHE A 44 15.91 -0.09 -1.64
N ASP A 45 15.55 0.36 -0.44
CA ASP A 45 16.27 1.37 0.35
C ASP A 45 17.40 0.77 1.23
N LYS A 46 18.25 -0.09 0.64
CA LYS A 46 19.42 -0.74 1.27
C LYS A 46 19.12 -1.88 2.24
N ASN A 47 17.91 -2.42 2.23
CA ASN A 47 17.52 -3.61 2.97
C ASN A 47 17.73 -3.49 4.49
N GLU A 48 17.33 -2.36 5.08
CA GLU A 48 17.55 -2.04 6.51
C GLU A 48 16.96 -3.09 7.47
N TYR A 49 15.90 -3.78 7.06
CA TYR A 49 15.20 -4.79 7.88
C TYR A 49 15.47 -6.24 7.45
N GLY A 50 16.48 -6.51 6.63
CA GLY A 50 16.78 -7.87 6.16
C GLY A 50 15.57 -8.53 5.50
N VAL A 51 14.88 -7.76 4.65
CA VAL A 51 13.73 -8.22 3.88
C VAL A 51 14.25 -9.03 2.69
N THR A 52 13.67 -10.20 2.51
CA THR A 52 13.93 -11.10 1.39
C THR A 52 12.62 -11.35 0.66
N ILE A 53 12.66 -11.30 -0.67
CA ILE A 53 11.53 -11.59 -1.54
C ILE A 53 11.66 -13.03 -2.01
N ILE A 54 10.66 -13.86 -1.69
CA ILE A 54 10.66 -15.28 -2.01
C ILE A 54 9.60 -15.57 -3.08
N ASP A 55 9.97 -16.30 -4.13
CA ASP A 55 9.04 -16.90 -5.09
C ASP A 55 8.27 -18.02 -4.40
N SER A 56 6.96 -17.84 -4.20
CA SER A 56 6.16 -18.82 -3.47
C SER A 56 6.00 -20.15 -4.21
N ASN A 57 6.24 -20.19 -5.53
CA ASN A 57 6.15 -21.44 -6.30
C ASN A 57 7.46 -22.24 -6.25
N LYS A 58 8.60 -21.55 -6.16
CA LYS A 58 9.93 -22.16 -6.19
C LYS A 58 10.58 -22.26 -4.81
N GLU A 59 10.06 -21.51 -3.83
CA GLU A 59 10.68 -21.29 -2.52
C GLU A 59 12.12 -20.76 -2.64
N GLU A 60 12.37 -19.93 -3.67
CA GLU A 60 13.69 -19.36 -3.99
C GLU A 60 13.74 -17.88 -3.65
N ASP A 61 14.88 -17.42 -3.14
CA ASP A 61 15.19 -15.99 -2.98
C ASP A 61 15.37 -15.35 -4.36
N VAL A 62 14.50 -14.37 -4.65
CA VAL A 62 14.47 -13.62 -5.90
C VAL A 62 14.66 -12.12 -5.66
N THR A 63 15.18 -11.72 -4.49
CA THR A 63 15.31 -10.32 -4.07
C THR A 63 16.08 -9.49 -5.08
N GLU A 64 17.27 -9.94 -5.48
CA GLU A 64 18.12 -9.21 -6.43
C GLU A 64 17.47 -9.10 -7.80
N SER A 65 16.89 -10.20 -8.31
CA SER A 65 16.21 -10.20 -9.61
C SER A 65 14.98 -9.29 -9.60
N PHE A 66 14.16 -9.36 -8.55
CA PHE A 66 12.96 -8.54 -8.42
C PHE A 66 13.31 -7.05 -8.36
N ILE A 67 14.33 -6.68 -7.56
CA ILE A 67 14.82 -5.31 -7.48
C ILE A 67 15.33 -4.84 -8.85
N SER A 68 16.11 -5.68 -9.54
CA SER A 68 16.66 -5.34 -10.85
C SER A 68 15.56 -5.12 -11.91
N GLU A 69 14.53 -5.96 -11.91
CA GLU A 69 13.41 -5.88 -12.86
C GLU A 69 12.52 -4.67 -12.62
N ASN A 70 12.39 -4.24 -11.35
CA ASN A 70 11.51 -3.14 -10.95
C ASN A 70 12.25 -1.81 -10.70
N LYS A 71 13.56 -1.77 -10.95
CA LYS A 71 14.42 -0.61 -10.64
C LYS A 71 13.92 0.69 -11.26
N GLU A 72 13.53 0.67 -12.53
CA GLU A 72 13.06 1.87 -13.24
C GLU A 72 11.73 2.38 -12.65
N LEU A 73 10.83 1.48 -12.27
CA LEU A 73 9.56 1.83 -11.61
C LEU A 73 9.80 2.48 -10.24
N TYR A 74 10.72 1.89 -9.46
CA TYR A 74 11.18 2.44 -8.19
C TYR A 74 11.78 3.85 -8.36
N GLU A 75 12.72 4.04 -9.29
CA GLU A 75 13.37 5.33 -9.55
C GLU A 75 12.38 6.41 -10.01
N ASN A 76 11.32 6.01 -10.71
CA ASN A 76 10.21 6.89 -11.13
C ASN A 76 9.15 7.11 -10.03
N GLY A 77 9.25 6.41 -8.89
CA GLY A 77 8.30 6.51 -7.77
C GLY A 77 6.96 5.79 -8.00
N ASP A 78 6.86 4.93 -9.02
CA ASP A 78 5.66 4.20 -9.39
C ASP A 78 5.48 2.93 -8.53
N TRP A 79 5.13 3.13 -7.26
CA TRP A 79 4.97 2.05 -6.28
C TRP A 79 3.76 1.17 -6.55
N ASP A 80 2.74 1.69 -7.21
CA ASP A 80 1.54 0.92 -7.58
C ASP A 80 1.93 -0.17 -8.59
N ALA A 81 2.73 0.16 -9.59
CA ALA A 81 3.24 -0.82 -10.56
C ALA A 81 4.19 -1.85 -9.92
N VAL A 82 5.07 -1.41 -9.00
CA VAL A 82 5.95 -2.34 -8.26
C VAL A 82 5.12 -3.32 -7.42
N MET A 83 4.06 -2.84 -6.75
CA MET A 83 3.15 -3.70 -5.99
C MET A 83 2.38 -4.67 -6.89
N GLU A 84 1.94 -4.22 -8.07
CA GLU A 84 1.28 -5.09 -9.05
C GLU A 84 2.20 -6.22 -9.54
N ASN A 85 3.48 -5.91 -9.82
CA ASN A 85 4.49 -6.91 -10.16
C ASN A 85 4.75 -7.87 -8.99
N PHE A 86 4.78 -7.36 -7.76
CA PHE A 86 4.92 -8.19 -6.57
C PHE A 86 3.78 -9.20 -6.41
N LEU A 87 2.54 -8.75 -6.54
CA LEU A 87 1.33 -9.58 -6.38
C LEU A 87 1.15 -10.57 -7.53
N SER A 88 1.44 -10.16 -8.76
CA SER A 88 1.31 -11.01 -9.95
C SER A 88 2.36 -12.12 -10.02
N GLY A 89 3.57 -11.87 -9.51
CA GLY A 89 4.64 -12.86 -9.46
C GLY A 89 4.50 -13.90 -8.35
N HIS A 90 3.42 -13.85 -7.55
CA HIS A 90 3.21 -14.73 -6.39
C HIS A 90 4.37 -14.70 -5.40
N TYR A 91 4.92 -13.51 -5.14
CA TYR A 91 5.99 -13.35 -4.16
C TYR A 91 5.44 -13.17 -2.75
N HIS A 92 6.26 -13.51 -1.76
CA HIS A 92 6.02 -13.14 -0.36
C HIS A 92 7.27 -12.54 0.27
N LEU A 93 7.08 -11.74 1.31
CA LEU A 93 8.16 -11.12 2.06
C LEU A 93 8.52 -11.98 3.27
N GLN A 94 9.80 -12.31 3.37
CA GLN A 94 10.41 -12.86 4.57
C GLN A 94 11.19 -11.72 5.24
N ILE A 95 10.97 -11.51 6.54
CA ILE A 95 11.60 -10.42 7.29
C ILE A 95 12.45 -11.04 8.38
N GLU A 96 13.77 -10.89 8.29
CA GLU A 96 14.67 -11.26 9.38
C GLU A 96 14.72 -10.13 10.40
N ARG A 97 13.92 -10.24 11.46
CA ARG A 97 14.08 -9.34 12.61
C ARG A 97 15.42 -9.62 13.27
N ASN A 98 16.35 -8.68 13.21
CA ASN A 98 17.49 -8.65 14.12
C ASN A 98 16.94 -8.63 15.55
N SER A 99 17.36 -9.59 16.35
CA SER A 99 16.87 -9.85 17.71
C SER A 99 17.37 -8.83 18.76
N ASP A 100 17.82 -7.66 18.31
CA ASP A 100 18.49 -6.66 19.14
C ASP A 100 17.56 -5.53 19.62
N GLU A 101 16.26 -5.61 19.34
CA GLU A 101 15.24 -4.71 19.90
C GLU A 101 14.29 -5.48 20.84
N GLU A 102 14.75 -5.79 22.05
CA GLU A 102 13.93 -6.12 23.22
C GLU A 102 14.19 -5.14 24.38
#